data_AF-A0A8T5PRW5-F1
#
_entry.id   AF-A0A8T5PRW5-F1
#
_cell.length_a   1.000
_cell.length_b   1.000
_cell.length_c   1.000
_cell.angle_alpha   90.00
_cell.angle_beta   90.00
_cell.angle_gamma   90.00
#
_symmetry.space_group_name_H-M   'P 1'
#
loop_
_entity.id
_entity.type
_entity.pdbx_description
1 polymer ?
#
loop_
_entity_poly.entity_id
_entity_poly.type
_entity_poly.pdbx_seq_one_letter_code
_entity_poly.pdbx_strand_id
1 'polypeptide(L)'
;VIVADTKEKSEKALQAVIIRANDAIKGVPKEVRKPNEDGTTTFMRLMPGAARMYPETDVLPIKLTKEMLEVELPELIEHKIKRYEKMGIGADLAELTAKSEKAALFDQFVKSFKTLKPAYIAEILMTAERTIKRQFNIEITPTDEDYCTLFTALEHDEISKESVLDILKENKPVKTVLNKYKTLAEGELLRELTKIIEQNKGAPPNALMGKAMAQLRGKASGQKIAELLKKLAKG
;
A
#
# COMPACT_ATOMS: atom_id res chain seq x y z
N VAL A 1 33.36 -30.34 36.03
CA VAL A 1 31.95 -30.56 35.66
C VAL A 1 31.44 -31.76 36.44
N ILE A 2 30.32 -31.64 37.14
CA ILE A 2 29.69 -32.73 37.92
C ILE A 2 28.30 -32.95 37.31
N VAL A 3 27.88 -34.20 37.15
CA VAL A 3 26.54 -34.58 36.65
C VAL A 3 25.84 -35.42 37.72
N ALA A 4 24.61 -35.06 38.08
CA ALA A 4 23.81 -35.75 39.07
C ALA A 4 22.53 -36.31 38.42
N ASP A 5 22.60 -37.57 38.00
CA ASP A 5 21.48 -38.36 37.47
C ASP A 5 21.79 -39.85 37.71
N THR A 6 21.02 -40.77 37.13
CA THR A 6 21.37 -42.20 37.12
C THR A 6 22.78 -42.41 36.56
N LYS A 7 23.45 -43.46 37.03
CA LYS A 7 24.83 -43.78 36.62
C LYS A 7 25.00 -43.79 35.10
N GLU A 8 24.10 -44.45 34.38
CA GLU A 8 24.16 -44.59 32.92
C GLU A 8 24.07 -43.23 32.18
N LYS A 9 23.15 -42.36 32.60
CA LYS A 9 23.01 -41.02 31.99
C LYS A 9 24.21 -40.14 32.33
N SER A 10 24.68 -40.22 33.57
CA SER A 10 25.83 -39.46 34.05
C SER A 10 27.11 -39.81 33.29
N GLU A 11 27.35 -41.10 33.02
CA GLU A 11 28.47 -41.56 32.20
C GLU A 11 28.40 -41.01 30.75
N LYS A 12 27.24 -41.11 30.09
CA LYS A 12 27.03 -40.58 28.73
C LYS A 12 27.20 -39.06 28.67
N ALA A 13 26.68 -38.32 29.65
CA ALA A 13 26.80 -36.87 29.71
C ALA A 13 28.25 -36.42 29.93
N LEU A 14 28.98 -37.07 30.84
CA LEU A 14 30.39 -36.77 31.08
C LEU A 14 31.26 -37.04 29.84
N GLN A 15 30.98 -38.10 29.08
CA GLN A 15 31.66 -38.35 27.80
C GLN A 15 31.46 -37.20 26.80
N ALA A 16 30.23 -36.68 26.66
CA ALA A 16 29.95 -35.54 25.77
C ALA A 16 30.68 -34.26 26.22
N VAL A 17 30.76 -34.01 27.53
CA VAL A 17 31.51 -32.89 28.11
C VAL A 17 33.01 -33.02 27.84
N ILE A 18 33.59 -34.22 27.98
CA ILE A 18 35.00 -34.47 27.68
C ILE A 18 35.31 -34.19 26.20
N ILE A 19 34.45 -34.67 25.29
CA ILE A 19 34.59 -34.38 23.84
C ILE A 19 34.56 -32.87 23.61
N ARG A 20 33.59 -32.16 24.21
CA ARG A 20 33.49 -30.70 24.07
C ARG A 20 34.68 -29.94 24.64
N ALA A 21 35.20 -30.38 25.79
CA ALA A 21 36.38 -29.78 26.41
C ALA A 21 37.62 -29.96 25.52
N ASN A 22 37.80 -31.14 24.92
CA ASN A 22 38.89 -31.40 23.97
C ASN A 22 38.76 -30.57 22.69
N ASP A 23 37.55 -30.38 22.17
CA ASP A 23 37.31 -29.50 21.01
C ASP A 23 37.65 -28.04 21.34
N ALA A 24 37.27 -27.56 22.53
CA ALA A 24 37.57 -26.20 22.98
C ALA A 24 39.07 -25.90 23.06
N ILE A 25 39.90 -26.90 23.39
CA ILE A 25 41.38 -26.76 23.36
C ILE A 25 41.89 -26.57 21.93
N LYS A 26 41.26 -27.21 20.94
CA LYS A 26 41.64 -27.11 19.52
C LYS A 26 41.13 -25.82 18.87
N GLY A 27 40.00 -25.28 19.33
CA GLY A 27 39.41 -24.03 18.85
C GLY A 27 37.90 -24.10 18.70
N VAL A 28 37.35 -23.35 17.74
CA VAL A 28 35.90 -23.33 17.47
C VAL A 28 35.50 -24.57 16.64
N PRO A 29 34.63 -25.45 17.15
CA PRO A 29 34.24 -26.67 16.45
C PRO A 29 33.23 -26.39 15.33
N LYS A 30 33.21 -27.28 14.33
CA LYS A 30 32.23 -27.27 13.23
C LYS A 30 30.90 -27.86 13.70
N GLU A 31 29.88 -27.02 13.83
CA GLU A 31 28.58 -27.43 14.36
C GLU A 31 27.44 -26.62 13.77
N VAL A 32 26.23 -27.16 13.88
CA VAL A 32 24.99 -26.47 13.52
C VAL A 32 24.43 -25.81 14.76
N ARG A 33 24.16 -24.51 14.67
CA ARG A 33 23.64 -23.70 15.78
C ARG A 33 22.34 -23.01 15.37
N LYS A 34 21.40 -22.88 16.32
CA LYS A 34 20.16 -22.13 16.15
C LYS A 34 20.37 -20.68 16.63
N PRO A 35 19.88 -19.66 15.91
CA PRO A 35 19.84 -18.29 16.43
C PRO A 35 18.79 -18.17 17.55
N ASN A 36 19.15 -17.44 18.60
CA ASN A 36 18.27 -17.06 19.70
C ASN A 36 17.75 -15.62 19.49
N GLU A 37 16.69 -15.23 20.19
CA GLU A 37 16.07 -13.90 20.08
C GLU A 37 16.99 -12.76 20.54
N ASP A 38 17.90 -13.05 21.47
CA ASP A 38 18.89 -12.10 22.00
C ASP A 38 20.13 -11.94 21.10
N GLY A 39 20.13 -12.56 19.92
CA GLY A 39 21.25 -12.55 18.98
C GLY A 39 22.38 -13.53 19.33
N THR A 40 22.26 -14.28 20.43
CA THR A 40 23.17 -15.40 20.71
C THR A 40 22.77 -16.64 19.89
N THR A 41 23.52 -17.72 20.01
CA THR A 41 23.22 -18.97 19.31
C THR A 41 23.34 -20.16 20.25
N THR A 42 22.56 -21.20 20.01
CA THR A 42 22.58 -22.45 20.81
C THR A 42 22.99 -23.64 19.93
N PHE A 43 23.82 -24.53 20.46
CA PHE A 43 24.19 -25.78 19.78
C PHE A 43 22.95 -26.63 19.48
N MET A 44 22.86 -27.19 18.28
CA MET A 44 21.82 -28.17 17.92
C MET A 44 22.41 -29.55 17.69
N ARG A 45 23.37 -29.66 16.76
CA ARG A 45 23.98 -30.92 16.34
C ARG A 45 25.35 -30.67 15.74
N LEU A 46 26.15 -31.73 15.67
CA LEU A 46 27.39 -31.71 14.91
C LEU A 46 27.11 -31.45 13.42
N MET A 47 28.08 -30.86 12.73
CA MET A 47 27.97 -30.63 11.29
C MET A 47 27.77 -31.97 10.57
N PRO A 48 26.75 -32.10 9.70
CA PRO A 48 26.59 -33.32 8.91
C PRO A 48 27.82 -33.51 8.01
N GLY A 49 28.14 -34.77 7.71
CA GLY A 49 29.18 -35.09 6.73
C GLY A 49 28.84 -34.56 5.34
N ALA A 50 29.80 -34.63 4.41
CA ALA A 50 29.57 -34.22 3.03
C ALA A 50 28.40 -35.00 2.41
N ALA A 51 27.47 -34.28 1.79
CA ALA A 51 26.40 -34.89 1.01
C ALA A 51 27.02 -35.64 -0.17
N ARG A 52 26.65 -36.90 -0.35
CA ARG A 52 27.00 -37.66 -1.56
C ARG A 52 26.11 -37.16 -2.68
N MET A 53 26.65 -36.35 -3.59
CA MET A 53 25.94 -35.90 -4.77
C MET A 53 26.37 -36.77 -5.96
N TYR A 54 25.39 -37.34 -6.65
CA TYR A 54 25.55 -37.94 -7.97
C TYR A 54 24.55 -37.24 -8.91
N PRO A 55 24.84 -37.13 -10.21
CA PRO A 55 23.85 -36.66 -11.17
C PRO A 55 22.58 -37.52 -11.08
N GLU A 56 21.42 -36.86 -11.04
CA GLU A 56 20.13 -37.54 -11.11
C GLU A 56 20.01 -38.21 -12.48
N THR A 57 19.95 -39.54 -12.51
CA THR A 57 19.96 -40.31 -13.77
C THR A 57 18.58 -40.42 -14.39
N ASP A 58 17.53 -40.24 -13.60
CA ASP A 58 16.14 -40.33 -14.08
C ASP A 58 15.71 -39.07 -14.85
N VAL A 59 16.51 -38.00 -14.79
CA VAL A 59 16.22 -36.71 -15.44
C VAL A 59 17.29 -36.40 -16.48
N LEU A 60 16.84 -36.10 -17.70
CA LEU A 60 17.75 -35.66 -18.76
C LEU A 60 18.36 -34.29 -18.42
N PRO A 61 19.65 -34.05 -18.72
CA PRO A 61 20.25 -32.74 -18.55
C PRO A 61 19.54 -31.67 -19.39
N ILE A 62 19.25 -30.53 -18.76
CA ILE A 62 18.63 -29.37 -19.44
C ILE A 62 19.73 -28.58 -20.14
N LYS A 63 19.70 -28.56 -21.48
CA LYS A 63 20.56 -27.70 -22.31
C LYS A 63 19.86 -26.37 -22.54
N LEU A 64 20.46 -25.28 -22.06
CA LEU A 64 19.96 -23.93 -22.33
C LEU A 64 20.36 -23.51 -23.75
N THR A 65 19.39 -23.26 -24.62
CA THR A 65 19.64 -22.68 -25.95
C THR A 65 19.60 -21.16 -25.90
N LYS A 66 20.07 -20.49 -26.97
CA LYS A 66 20.04 -19.01 -27.01
C LYS A 66 18.62 -18.47 -26.99
N GLU A 67 17.70 -19.14 -27.66
CA GLU A 67 16.28 -18.77 -27.72
C GLU A 67 15.63 -18.85 -26.33
N MET A 68 16.04 -19.83 -25.49
CA MET A 68 15.56 -19.94 -24.11
C MET A 68 16.05 -18.81 -23.19
N LEU A 69 17.13 -18.13 -23.57
CA LEU A 69 17.68 -17.00 -22.82
C LEU A 69 17.05 -15.66 -23.23
N GLU A 70 16.36 -15.62 -24.37
CA GLU A 70 15.60 -14.46 -24.84
C GLU A 70 14.26 -14.36 -24.10
N VAL A 71 14.32 -14.09 -22.80
CA VAL A 71 13.14 -13.85 -21.96
C VAL A 71 12.98 -12.35 -21.69
N GLU A 72 11.73 -11.89 -21.73
CA GLU A 72 11.40 -10.52 -21.34
C GLU A 72 11.54 -10.39 -19.81
N LEU A 73 12.59 -9.68 -19.37
CA LEU A 73 12.83 -9.47 -17.95
C LEU A 73 11.86 -8.41 -17.42
N PRO A 74 11.14 -8.69 -16.32
CA PRO A 74 10.30 -7.68 -15.70
C PRO A 74 11.14 -6.51 -15.18
N GLU A 75 10.52 -5.33 -15.15
CA GLU A 75 11.14 -4.13 -14.56
C GLU A 75 11.46 -4.38 -13.07
N LEU A 76 12.70 -4.12 -12.67
CA LEU A 76 13.11 -4.18 -11.27
C LEU A 76 12.35 -3.14 -10.44
N ILE A 77 12.05 -3.47 -9.18
CA ILE A 77 11.36 -2.58 -8.24
C ILE A 77 12.08 -1.22 -8.14
N GLU A 78 13.42 -1.23 -8.06
CA GLU A 78 14.22 0.01 -8.01
C GLU A 78 14.05 0.90 -9.24
N HIS A 79 13.96 0.30 -10.43
CA HIS A 79 13.73 1.05 -11.67
C HIS A 79 12.31 1.61 -11.72
N LYS A 80 11.33 0.81 -11.26
CA LYS A 80 9.94 1.23 -11.13
C LYS A 80 9.77 2.42 -10.17
N ILE A 81 10.47 2.42 -9.03
CA ILE A 81 10.49 3.54 -8.07
C ILE A 81 11.00 4.81 -8.75
N LYS A 82 12.17 4.75 -9.40
CA LYS A 82 12.74 5.91 -10.12
C LYS A 82 11.82 6.40 -11.24
N ARG A 83 11.11 5.50 -11.92
CA ARG A 83 10.12 5.85 -12.94
C ARG A 83 8.93 6.59 -12.34
N TYR A 84 8.41 6.13 -11.20
CA TYR A 84 7.31 6.76 -10.47
C TYR A 84 7.69 8.13 -9.91
N GLU A 85 8.90 8.30 -9.38
CA GLU A 85 9.41 9.60 -8.94
C GLU A 85 9.47 10.61 -10.10
N LYS A 86 9.93 10.17 -11.28
CA LYS A 86 9.92 10.98 -12.51
C LYS A 86 8.52 11.39 -12.96
N MET A 87 7.48 10.65 -12.56
CA MET A 87 6.07 11.00 -12.79
C MET A 87 5.52 12.02 -11.78
N GLY A 88 6.36 12.55 -10.89
CA GLY A 88 5.98 13.54 -9.88
C GLY A 88 5.38 12.95 -8.61
N ILE A 89 5.64 11.67 -8.33
CA ILE A 89 5.23 10.98 -7.10
C ILE A 89 6.34 11.16 -6.06
N GLY A 90 5.99 11.48 -4.82
CA GLY A 90 6.98 11.58 -3.73
C GLY A 90 7.64 10.23 -3.45
N ALA A 91 8.91 10.24 -3.01
CA ALA A 91 9.73 9.03 -2.83
C ALA A 91 9.02 7.92 -2.03
N ASP A 92 8.44 8.26 -0.87
CA ASP A 92 7.73 7.28 -0.02
C ASP A 92 6.52 6.65 -0.73
N LEU A 93 5.75 7.46 -1.46
CA LEU A 93 4.57 6.98 -2.19
C LEU A 93 4.95 6.21 -3.45
N ALA A 94 6.08 6.55 -4.08
CA ALA A 94 6.65 5.82 -5.21
C ALA A 94 7.12 4.43 -4.75
N GLU A 95 7.85 4.35 -3.64
CA GLU A 95 8.28 3.09 -3.04
C GLU A 95 7.09 2.21 -2.65
N LEU A 96 6.09 2.79 -1.97
CA LEU A 96 4.87 2.08 -1.57
C LEU A 96 4.12 1.54 -2.79
N THR A 97 3.93 2.37 -3.82
CA THR A 97 3.23 1.97 -5.05
C THR A 97 4.01 0.89 -5.81
N ALA A 98 5.34 0.99 -5.89
CA ALA A 98 6.18 0.05 -6.63
C ALA A 98 6.22 -1.35 -6.01
N LYS A 99 6.15 -1.44 -4.68
CA LYS A 99 6.13 -2.70 -3.92
C LYS A 99 4.74 -3.31 -3.77
N SER A 100 3.69 -2.59 -4.16
CA SER A 100 2.30 -3.03 -4.03
C SER A 100 1.88 -4.00 -5.13
N GLU A 101 1.00 -4.94 -4.79
CA GLU A 101 0.34 -5.83 -5.77
C GLU A 101 -0.49 -5.03 -6.80
N LYS A 102 -1.00 -3.86 -6.39
CA LYS A 102 -1.77 -2.94 -7.25
C LYS A 102 -0.89 -2.10 -8.19
N ALA A 103 0.43 -2.33 -8.25
CA ALA A 103 1.35 -1.57 -9.11
C ALA A 103 0.97 -1.65 -10.59
N ALA A 104 0.53 -2.83 -11.06
CA ALA A 104 0.09 -3.01 -12.44
C ALA A 104 -1.20 -2.22 -12.76
N LEU A 105 -2.15 -2.21 -11.82
CA LEU A 105 -3.39 -1.43 -11.93
C LEU A 105 -3.10 0.07 -11.97
N PHE A 106 -2.16 0.54 -11.14
CA PHE A 106 -1.67 1.92 -11.19
C PHE A 106 -1.08 2.27 -12.56
N ASP A 107 -0.19 1.43 -13.09
CA ASP A 107 0.41 1.62 -14.42
C ASP A 107 -0.66 1.67 -15.54
N GLN A 108 -1.74 0.88 -15.41
CA GLN A 108 -2.88 0.94 -16.33
C GLN A 108 -3.66 2.25 -16.19
N PHE A 109 -3.98 2.68 -14.97
CA PHE A 109 -4.75 3.90 -14.73
C PHE A 109 -4.01 5.17 -15.14
N VAL A 110 -2.68 5.24 -14.94
CA VAL A 110 -1.88 6.37 -15.43
C VAL A 110 -1.89 6.46 -16.96
N LYS A 111 -1.97 5.32 -17.67
CA LYS A 111 -2.09 5.30 -19.13
C LYS A 111 -3.48 5.71 -19.62
N SER A 112 -4.52 5.25 -18.92
CA SER A 112 -5.93 5.49 -19.28
C SER A 112 -6.43 6.89 -18.92
N PHE A 113 -6.04 7.43 -17.76
CA PHE A 113 -6.52 8.71 -17.23
C PHE A 113 -5.41 9.75 -17.29
N LYS A 114 -5.37 10.54 -18.37
CA LYS A 114 -4.28 11.50 -18.63
C LYS A 114 -4.51 12.85 -17.95
N THR A 115 -5.75 13.20 -17.59
CA THR A 115 -6.06 14.48 -16.94
C THR A 115 -5.74 14.43 -15.44
N LEU A 116 -5.79 13.23 -14.84
CA LEU A 116 -5.47 13.02 -13.44
C LEU A 116 -3.95 12.99 -13.19
N LYS A 117 -3.54 13.61 -12.08
CA LYS A 117 -2.13 13.57 -11.64
C LYS A 117 -1.78 12.15 -11.16
N PRO A 118 -0.67 11.55 -11.61
CA PRO A 118 -0.24 10.22 -11.16
C PRO A 118 -0.13 10.10 -9.63
N ALA A 119 0.37 11.15 -8.97
CA ALA A 119 0.47 11.20 -7.51
C ALA A 119 -0.89 11.01 -6.81
N TYR A 120 -1.97 11.58 -7.36
CA TYR A 120 -3.30 11.45 -6.79
C TYR A 120 -3.88 10.04 -6.98
N ILE A 121 -3.66 9.43 -8.15
CA ILE A 121 -4.06 8.04 -8.41
C ILE A 121 -3.36 7.11 -7.42
N ALA A 122 -2.04 7.28 -7.24
CA ALA A 122 -1.25 6.51 -6.29
C ALA A 122 -1.73 6.71 -4.85
N GLU A 123 -2.03 7.95 -4.45
CA GLU A 123 -2.55 8.28 -3.12
C GLU A 123 -3.84 7.51 -2.83
N ILE A 124 -4.83 7.58 -3.73
CA ILE A 124 -6.10 6.89 -3.55
C ILE A 124 -5.93 5.36 -3.52
N LEU A 125 -5.17 4.78 -4.46
CA LEU A 125 -5.00 3.33 -4.54
C LEU A 125 -4.25 2.74 -3.32
N MET A 126 -3.27 3.48 -2.78
CA MET A 126 -2.41 2.98 -1.70
C MET A 126 -2.90 3.35 -0.31
N THR A 127 -3.54 4.51 -0.14
CA THR A 127 -3.78 5.09 1.19
C THR A 127 -5.26 5.28 1.53
N ALA A 128 -6.19 5.24 0.58
CA ALA A 128 -7.61 5.50 0.85
C ALA A 128 -8.20 4.53 1.88
N GLU A 129 -7.95 3.23 1.74
CA GLU A 129 -8.44 2.19 2.65
C GLU A 129 -7.96 2.43 4.10
N ARG A 130 -6.65 2.69 4.26
CA ARG A 130 -6.05 2.98 5.56
C ARG A 130 -6.58 4.28 6.16
N THR A 131 -6.79 5.30 5.33
CA THR A 131 -7.30 6.61 5.76
C THR A 131 -8.74 6.50 6.25
N ILE A 132 -9.59 5.76 5.53
CA ILE A 132 -10.99 5.53 5.89
C ILE A 132 -11.09 4.70 7.17
N LYS A 133 -10.29 3.64 7.30
CA LYS A 133 -10.22 2.85 8.53
C LYS A 133 -9.81 3.70 9.74
N ARG A 134 -8.81 4.57 9.59
CA ARG A 134 -8.34 5.45 10.68
C ARG A 134 -9.35 6.52 11.08
N GLN A 135 -10.05 7.13 10.11
CA GLN A 135 -10.95 8.27 10.39
C GLN A 135 -12.36 7.83 10.78
N PHE A 136 -12.88 6.77 10.17
CA PHE A 136 -14.28 6.36 10.29
C PHE A 136 -14.47 4.99 10.93
N ASN A 137 -13.38 4.24 11.19
CA ASN A 137 -13.42 2.87 11.70
C ASN A 137 -14.25 1.91 10.81
N ILE A 138 -14.21 2.14 9.49
CA ILE A 138 -14.86 1.32 8.47
C ILE A 138 -13.78 0.60 7.67
N GLU A 139 -13.92 -0.70 7.52
CA GLU A 139 -13.10 -1.48 6.59
C GLU A 139 -13.78 -1.52 5.23
N ILE A 140 -13.02 -1.17 4.21
CA ILE A 140 -13.46 -1.16 2.81
C ILE A 140 -12.54 -2.04 2.00
N THR A 141 -13.09 -2.69 0.99
CA THR A 141 -12.33 -3.49 0.01
C THR A 141 -12.83 -3.15 -1.39
N PRO A 142 -12.49 -1.96 -1.93
CA PRO A 142 -12.94 -1.57 -3.25
C PRO A 142 -12.32 -2.47 -4.31
N THR A 143 -13.14 -2.89 -5.27
CA THR A 143 -12.68 -3.71 -6.39
C THR A 143 -11.97 -2.87 -7.45
N ASP A 144 -11.23 -3.52 -8.35
CA ASP A 144 -10.59 -2.83 -9.48
C ASP A 144 -11.62 -2.09 -10.36
N GLU A 145 -12.84 -2.65 -10.50
CA GLU A 145 -13.96 -2.01 -11.20
C GLU A 145 -14.46 -0.75 -10.49
N ASP A 146 -14.48 -0.76 -9.15
CA ASP A 146 -14.88 0.40 -8.35
C ASP A 146 -13.90 1.55 -8.56
N TYR A 147 -12.59 1.28 -8.50
CA TYR A 147 -11.57 2.28 -8.78
C TYR A 147 -11.65 2.78 -10.23
N CYS A 148 -11.86 1.89 -11.20
CA CYS A 148 -12.01 2.29 -12.61
C CYS A 148 -13.21 3.22 -12.81
N THR A 149 -14.36 2.89 -12.22
CA THR A 149 -15.58 3.72 -12.29
C THR A 149 -15.34 5.08 -11.62
N LEU A 150 -14.68 5.08 -10.46
CA LEU A 150 -14.37 6.28 -9.68
C LEU A 150 -13.47 7.24 -10.46
N PHE A 151 -12.37 6.74 -11.03
CA PHE A 151 -11.46 7.56 -11.82
C PHE A 151 -12.07 8.03 -13.14
N THR A 152 -12.94 7.22 -13.76
CA THR A 152 -13.69 7.64 -14.95
C THR A 152 -14.60 8.83 -14.64
N ALA A 153 -15.34 8.77 -13.53
CA ALA A 153 -16.21 9.87 -13.11
C ALA A 153 -15.42 11.14 -12.74
N LEU A 154 -14.21 11.01 -12.18
CA LEU A 154 -13.31 12.13 -11.92
C LEU A 154 -12.79 12.77 -13.21
N GLU A 155 -12.44 11.98 -14.22
CA GLU A 155 -11.93 12.47 -15.50
C GLU A 155 -13.00 13.28 -16.28
N HIS A 156 -14.28 12.91 -16.13
CA HIS A 156 -15.41 13.61 -16.75
C HIS A 156 -15.94 14.79 -15.90
N ASP A 157 -15.24 15.17 -14.83
CA ASP A 157 -15.65 16.20 -13.86
C ASP A 157 -17.05 15.96 -13.23
N GLU A 158 -17.56 14.72 -13.29
CA GLU A 158 -18.84 14.35 -12.68
C GLU A 158 -18.78 14.35 -11.15
N ILE A 159 -17.59 14.13 -10.58
CA ILE A 159 -17.38 14.13 -9.13
C ILE A 159 -16.17 14.99 -8.78
N SER A 160 -16.20 15.60 -7.60
CA SER A 160 -15.07 16.36 -7.08
C SER A 160 -14.04 15.46 -6.40
N LYS A 161 -12.76 15.86 -6.38
CA LYS A 161 -11.68 15.16 -5.67
C LYS A 161 -11.94 14.99 -4.17
N GLU A 162 -12.72 15.88 -3.58
CA GLU A 162 -13.08 15.85 -2.16
C GLU A 162 -14.12 14.76 -1.85
N SER A 163 -14.92 14.37 -2.84
CA SER A 163 -15.99 13.36 -2.70
C SER A 163 -15.46 11.93 -2.70
N VAL A 164 -14.24 11.71 -3.18
CA VAL A 164 -13.69 10.37 -3.48
C VAL A 164 -13.64 9.50 -2.22
N LEU A 165 -13.15 10.05 -1.11
CA LEU A 165 -13.10 9.31 0.16
C LEU A 165 -14.49 9.06 0.73
N ASP A 166 -15.43 10.00 0.58
CA ASP A 166 -16.80 9.86 1.05
C ASP A 166 -17.59 8.80 0.24
N ILE A 167 -17.33 8.71 -1.08
CA ILE A 167 -17.90 7.66 -1.95
C ILE A 167 -17.37 6.29 -1.52
N LEU A 168 -16.05 6.14 -1.36
CA LEU A 168 -15.44 4.88 -0.95
C LEU A 168 -15.90 4.44 0.44
N LYS A 169 -16.15 5.39 1.34
CA LYS A 169 -16.68 5.14 2.69
C LYS A 169 -18.06 4.49 2.70
N GLU A 170 -18.90 4.68 1.67
CA GLU A 170 -20.24 4.05 1.64
C GLU A 170 -20.18 2.52 1.52
N ASN A 171 -19.00 1.94 1.24
CA ASN A 171 -18.74 0.50 1.13
C ASN A 171 -19.76 -0.24 0.23
N LYS A 172 -20.13 0.43 -0.87
CA LYS A 172 -21.06 -0.05 -1.88
C LYS A 172 -20.41 0.13 -3.26
N PRO A 173 -20.85 -0.63 -4.28
CA PRO A 173 -20.33 -0.48 -5.63
C PRO A 173 -20.43 0.97 -6.10
N VAL A 174 -19.33 1.53 -6.58
CA VAL A 174 -19.21 2.98 -6.87
C VAL A 174 -20.29 3.44 -7.86
N LYS A 175 -20.63 2.59 -8.84
CA LYS A 175 -21.71 2.83 -9.83
C LYS A 175 -23.05 3.21 -9.19
N THR A 176 -23.39 2.61 -8.04
CA THR A 176 -24.67 2.85 -7.36
C THR A 176 -24.68 4.14 -6.54
N VAL A 177 -23.52 4.54 -6.04
CA VAL A 177 -23.36 5.68 -5.12
C VAL A 177 -23.11 6.97 -5.88
N LEU A 178 -22.55 6.88 -7.10
CA LEU A 178 -22.10 8.03 -7.90
C LEU A 178 -23.15 9.13 -8.03
N ASN A 179 -24.42 8.76 -8.27
CA ASN A 179 -25.53 9.69 -8.47
C ASN A 179 -25.77 10.64 -7.28
N LYS A 180 -25.40 10.25 -6.06
CA LYS A 180 -25.56 11.10 -4.87
C LYS A 180 -24.53 12.23 -4.79
N TYR A 181 -23.36 12.03 -5.38
CA TYR A 181 -22.19 12.91 -5.27
C TYR A 181 -21.87 13.62 -6.59
N LYS A 182 -22.78 13.59 -7.56
CA LYS A 182 -22.61 14.31 -8.82
C LYS A 182 -22.47 15.82 -8.60
N THR A 183 -21.56 16.41 -9.36
CA THR A 183 -21.33 17.85 -9.37
C THR A 183 -22.57 18.58 -9.89
N LEU A 184 -23.03 19.60 -9.17
CA LEU A 184 -24.15 20.42 -9.62
C LEU A 184 -23.69 21.39 -10.71
N ALA A 185 -24.58 21.64 -11.67
CA ALA A 185 -24.40 22.69 -12.65
C ALA A 185 -24.30 24.06 -11.95
N GLU A 186 -23.53 24.97 -12.54
CA GLU A 186 -23.20 26.27 -11.94
C GLU A 186 -24.44 27.12 -11.59
N GLY A 187 -25.51 27.01 -12.37
CA GLY A 187 -26.79 27.68 -12.11
C GLY A 187 -27.55 27.14 -10.88
N GLU A 188 -27.46 25.85 -10.58
CA GLU A 188 -28.08 25.26 -9.40
C GLU A 188 -27.26 25.53 -8.14
N LEU A 189 -25.93 25.51 -8.28
CA LEU A 189 -24.99 25.85 -7.23
C LEU A 189 -25.19 27.30 -6.75
N LEU A 190 -25.39 28.24 -7.68
CA LEU A 190 -25.74 29.62 -7.37
C LEU A 190 -27.05 29.72 -6.57
N ARG A 191 -28.09 28.97 -6.95
CA ARG A 191 -29.39 28.98 -6.25
C ARG A 191 -29.26 28.46 -4.81
N GLU A 192 -28.53 27.36 -4.61
CA GLU A 192 -28.27 26.84 -3.26
C GLU A 192 -27.45 27.81 -2.42
N LEU A 193 -26.39 28.40 -2.99
CA LEU A 193 -25.56 29.39 -2.30
C LEU A 193 -26.36 30.64 -1.91
N THR A 194 -27.22 31.16 -2.79
CA THR A 194 -28.09 32.30 -2.47
C THR A 194 -29.07 31.97 -1.34
N LYS A 195 -29.67 30.77 -1.34
CA LYS A 195 -30.51 30.31 -0.21
C LYS A 195 -29.73 30.25 1.10
N ILE A 196 -28.49 29.77 1.08
CA ILE A 196 -27.64 29.68 2.29
C ILE A 196 -27.29 31.08 2.83
N ILE A 197 -27.02 32.03 1.92
CA ILE A 197 -26.76 33.44 2.25
C ILE A 197 -28.03 34.11 2.82
N GLU A 198 -29.20 33.88 2.21
CA GLU A 198 -30.47 34.43 2.68
C GLU A 198 -30.89 33.87 4.04
N GLN A 199 -30.62 32.59 4.30
CA GLN A 199 -30.90 31.94 5.59
C GLN A 199 -29.92 32.35 6.70
N ASN A 200 -28.77 32.94 6.35
CA ASN A 200 -27.73 33.33 7.29
C ASN A 200 -27.25 34.78 7.05
N LYS A 201 -28.19 35.71 6.93
CA LYS A 201 -27.89 37.14 6.78
C LYS A 201 -27.06 37.64 7.96
N GLY A 202 -25.86 38.17 7.67
CA GLY A 202 -24.95 38.75 8.66
C GLY A 202 -23.85 37.83 9.20
N ALA A 203 -23.78 36.57 8.75
CA ALA A 203 -22.68 35.67 9.13
C ALA A 203 -21.36 36.07 8.42
N PRO A 204 -20.20 35.97 9.11
CA PRO A 204 -18.92 36.28 8.49
C PRO A 204 -18.61 35.32 7.32
N PRO A 205 -17.83 35.75 6.31
CA PRO A 205 -17.53 34.95 5.11
C PRO A 205 -17.02 33.53 5.42
N ASN A 206 -16.24 33.39 6.50
CA ASN A 206 -15.71 32.10 6.94
C ASN A 206 -16.80 31.15 7.47
N ALA A 207 -17.83 31.68 8.14
CA ALA A 207 -18.95 30.89 8.65
C ALA A 207 -19.92 30.48 7.51
N LEU A 208 -20.13 31.36 6.53
CA LEU A 208 -20.87 31.03 5.31
C LEU A 208 -20.15 29.96 4.49
N MET A 209 -18.83 30.04 4.37
CA MET A 209 -18.01 29.00 3.74
C MET A 209 -18.15 27.67 4.47
N GLY A 210 -18.07 27.66 5.81
CA GLY A 210 -18.25 26.43 6.60
C GLY A 210 -19.62 25.78 6.41
N LYS A 211 -20.70 26.57 6.36
CA LYS A 211 -22.06 26.05 6.12
C LYS A 211 -22.27 25.59 4.68
N ALA A 212 -21.76 26.34 3.71
CA ALA A 212 -21.77 25.94 2.31
C ALA A 212 -20.99 24.64 2.10
N MET A 213 -19.81 24.50 2.70
CA MET A 213 -19.04 23.26 2.65
C MET A 213 -19.72 22.11 3.40
N ALA A 214 -20.54 22.36 4.42
CA ALA A 214 -21.30 21.31 5.11
C ALA A 214 -22.45 20.75 4.26
N GLN A 215 -23.19 21.62 3.53
CA GLN A 215 -24.33 21.20 2.70
C GLN A 215 -23.95 20.78 1.28
N LEU A 216 -22.93 21.41 0.71
CA LEU A 216 -22.47 21.18 -0.67
C LEU A 216 -21.17 20.37 -0.72
N ARG A 217 -20.79 19.69 0.37
CA ARG A 217 -19.58 18.87 0.42
C ARG A 217 -19.58 17.85 -0.71
N GLY A 218 -18.58 17.91 -1.57
CA GLY A 218 -18.42 16.98 -2.69
C GLY A 218 -19.33 17.22 -3.91
N LYS A 219 -20.22 18.21 -3.86
CA LYS A 219 -21.13 18.58 -4.97
C LYS A 219 -20.59 19.68 -5.88
N ALA A 220 -19.50 20.34 -5.48
CA ALA A 220 -18.72 21.26 -6.30
C ALA A 220 -17.30 21.36 -5.71
N SER A 221 -16.33 21.81 -6.50
CA SER A 221 -14.97 22.02 -5.98
C SER A 221 -14.97 23.16 -4.95
N GLY A 222 -14.22 22.99 -3.85
CA GLY A 222 -14.12 24.01 -2.81
C GLY A 222 -13.64 25.38 -3.34
N GLN A 223 -12.80 25.37 -4.39
CA GLN A 223 -12.37 26.58 -5.09
C GLN A 223 -13.55 27.30 -5.78
N LYS A 224 -14.39 26.56 -6.52
CA LYS A 224 -15.55 27.12 -7.22
C LYS A 224 -16.59 27.66 -6.25
N ILE A 225 -16.81 26.97 -5.12
CA ILE A 225 -17.68 27.46 -4.03
C ILE A 225 -17.14 28.78 -3.45
N ALA A 226 -15.84 28.86 -3.18
CA ALA A 226 -15.21 30.06 -2.63
C ALA A 226 -15.25 31.26 -3.59
N GLU A 227 -15.04 31.04 -4.90
CA GLU A 227 -15.12 32.09 -5.91
C GLU A 227 -16.54 32.64 -6.07
N LEU A 228 -17.55 31.76 -6.11
CA LEU A 228 -18.95 32.16 -6.24
C LEU A 228 -19.44 32.91 -4.98
N LEU A 229 -19.03 32.46 -3.78
CA LEU A 229 -19.31 33.17 -2.53
C LEU A 229 -18.69 34.57 -2.52
N LYS A 230 -17.45 34.73 -3.01
CA LYS A 230 -16.80 36.05 -3.12
C LYS A 230 -17.51 36.97 -4.12
N LYS A 231 -18.02 36.43 -5.23
CA LYS A 231 -18.80 37.20 -6.21
C LYS A 231 -20.14 37.65 -5.62
N LEU A 232 -20.83 36.77 -4.89
CA LEU A 232 -22.13 37.05 -4.28
C LEU A 232 -22.06 37.96 -3.04
N ALA A 233 -20.93 37.97 -2.31
CA ALA A 233 -20.74 38.85 -1.15
C ALA A 233 -20.25 40.28 -1.50
N LYS A 234 -19.88 40.53 -2.77
CA LYS A 234 -19.45 41.84 -3.28
C LYS A 234 -20.57 42.62 -4.00
N GLY A 235 -21.72 42.00 -4.25
CA GLY A 235 -22.93 42.64 -4.76
C GLY A 235 -23.96 42.79 -3.66
#